data_AF-A0A9X3EY38-F1
#
_entry.id   AF-A0A9X3EY38-F1
#
_cell.length_a   1.000
_cell.length_b   1.000
_cell.length_c   1.000
_cell.angle_alpha   90.00
_cell.angle_beta   90.00
_cell.angle_gamma   90.00
#
_symmetry.space_group_name_H-M   'P 1'
#
loop_
_entity.id
_entity.type
_entity.pdbx_description
1 polymer ?
#
loop_
_entity_poly.entity_id
_entity_poly.type
_entity_poly.pdbx_seq_one_letter_code
_entity_poly.pdbx_strand_id
1 'polypeptide(L)'
;MRAPEVPADNPMSAAKVELGHKLFMDKRLSTDGTRSCYSCHQNELGNADGRAKALGPGDKELPRNTPTIWNVAYHTAYYWDGRSPTLEKQAIGAWKGGNMGVGEDKLAAKAAEIGALPEYKAEFARVFALKDGDPVLPEHVAKALSAYERTLLCGGTAWDKNSMNEAQQRGWELFRGKGACTTCHVGDNFSDDLYHNMGIGLSDAGEGTDKGRLDASKDPADTYKFRTPTLRNVTRTAPYFHDGSVADLRTAVKTMAGGPKREGLDPNYADRGLTDAEVDDLVAFLGALECPGSLATIGDQAVPGITGPAQPAAPRPRQLRPSDVLGSPHHAGRHLLLRALKLPAPSHRSGGRSAGSLRRQARVQGPPRRSGRLRRRRRRSEDLQQGRPQSLPQARRGR
;
A
#
# COMPACT_ATOMS: atom_id res chain seq x y z
N MET A 1 6.42 -14.32 -3.68
CA MET A 1 5.31 -14.07 -2.76
C MET A 1 4.55 -15.36 -2.52
N ARG A 2 4.12 -15.62 -1.28
CA ARG A 2 3.20 -16.74 -0.99
C ARG A 2 1.89 -16.61 -1.77
N ALA A 3 1.22 -17.72 -2.06
CA ALA A 3 -0.14 -17.66 -2.60
C ALA A 3 -1.09 -16.99 -1.59
N PRO A 4 -1.99 -16.08 -2.01
CA PRO A 4 -3.01 -15.52 -1.12
C PRO A 4 -3.95 -16.60 -0.59
N GLU A 5 -4.47 -16.38 0.61
CA GLU A 5 -5.49 -17.25 1.18
C GLU A 5 -6.86 -16.93 0.54
N VAL A 6 -7.54 -17.99 0.08
CA VAL A 6 -8.88 -17.88 -0.50
C VAL A 6 -9.89 -18.38 0.54
N PRO A 7 -10.86 -17.54 0.96
CA PRO A 7 -11.89 -17.98 1.90
C PRO A 7 -12.73 -19.12 1.34
N ALA A 8 -13.02 -20.12 2.17
CA ALA A 8 -13.82 -21.29 1.78
C ALA A 8 -15.24 -20.91 1.35
N ASP A 9 -15.80 -19.83 1.90
CA ASP A 9 -17.14 -19.32 1.58
C ASP A 9 -17.16 -18.38 0.36
N ASN A 10 -15.99 -18.04 -0.20
CA ASN A 10 -15.86 -17.34 -1.47
C ASN A 10 -14.73 -17.93 -2.35
N PRO A 11 -14.90 -19.15 -2.88
CA PRO A 11 -13.89 -19.77 -3.74
C PRO A 11 -13.71 -19.00 -5.06
N MET A 12 -12.48 -19.01 -5.57
CA MET A 12 -12.14 -18.35 -6.83
C MET A 12 -12.63 -19.17 -8.03
N SER A 13 -13.12 -18.49 -9.06
CA SER A 13 -13.32 -19.07 -10.41
C SER A 13 -13.09 -17.98 -11.45
N ALA A 14 -12.67 -18.35 -12.66
CA ALA A 14 -12.46 -17.38 -13.74
C ALA A 14 -13.74 -16.57 -14.03
N ALA A 15 -14.89 -17.24 -14.05
CA ALA A 15 -16.20 -16.63 -14.21
C ALA A 15 -16.54 -15.59 -13.14
N LYS A 16 -16.22 -15.87 -11.87
CA LYS A 16 -16.48 -14.95 -10.76
C LYS A 16 -15.55 -13.74 -10.80
N VAL A 17 -14.28 -13.95 -11.18
CA VAL A 17 -13.30 -12.88 -11.37
C VAL A 17 -13.72 -11.95 -12.50
N GLU A 18 -14.17 -12.50 -13.63
CA GLU A 18 -14.66 -11.71 -14.76
C GLU A 18 -15.88 -10.86 -14.39
N LEU A 19 -16.87 -11.47 -13.71
CA LEU A 19 -18.03 -10.75 -13.18
C LEU A 19 -17.61 -9.64 -12.20
N GLY A 20 -16.68 -9.94 -11.29
CA GLY A 20 -16.12 -8.97 -10.35
C GLY A 20 -15.45 -7.79 -11.04
N HIS A 21 -14.70 -8.04 -12.11
CA HIS A 21 -14.04 -6.98 -12.89
C HIS A 21 -15.05 -6.04 -13.55
N LYS A 22 -16.10 -6.59 -14.18
CA LYS A 22 -17.18 -5.78 -14.77
C LYS A 22 -17.83 -4.87 -13.71
N LEU A 23 -18.17 -5.44 -12.56
CA LEU A 23 -18.75 -4.71 -11.43
C LEU A 23 -17.80 -3.63 -10.90
N PHE A 24 -16.49 -3.90 -10.83
CA PHE A 24 -15.49 -2.94 -10.35
C PHE A 24 -15.45 -1.66 -11.20
N MET A 25 -15.77 -1.78 -12.49
CA MET A 25 -15.83 -0.67 -13.44
C MET A 25 -17.20 0.00 -13.53
N ASP A 26 -18.26 -0.64 -13.06
CA ASP A 26 -19.64 -0.23 -13.28
C ASP A 26 -20.08 0.91 -12.36
N LYS A 27 -20.32 2.09 -12.95
CA LYS A 27 -20.75 3.27 -12.19
C LYS A 27 -22.18 3.16 -11.66
N ARG A 28 -23.01 2.28 -12.22
CA ARG A 28 -24.40 2.09 -11.77
C ARG A 28 -24.47 1.51 -10.36
N LEU A 29 -23.34 1.03 -9.81
CA LEU A 29 -23.23 0.66 -8.40
C LEU A 29 -23.35 1.88 -7.46
N SER A 30 -22.96 3.10 -7.85
CA SER A 30 -23.17 4.25 -6.97
C SER A 30 -24.63 4.71 -6.97
N THR A 31 -25.02 5.40 -5.91
CA THR A 31 -26.39 5.92 -5.71
C THR A 31 -26.86 6.84 -6.83
N ASP A 32 -25.93 7.58 -7.44
CA ASP A 32 -26.16 8.60 -8.47
C ASP A 32 -25.62 8.18 -9.85
N GLY A 33 -25.08 6.96 -9.99
CA GLY A 33 -24.50 6.48 -11.24
C GLY A 33 -23.20 7.17 -11.68
N THR A 34 -22.56 7.98 -10.81
CA THR A 34 -21.37 8.76 -11.19
C THR A 34 -20.04 8.04 -10.91
N ARG A 35 -20.05 7.02 -10.03
CA ARG A 35 -18.84 6.42 -9.46
C ARG A 35 -18.84 4.90 -9.49
N SER A 36 -17.66 4.34 -9.72
CA SER A 36 -17.34 2.91 -9.62
C SER A 36 -16.18 2.70 -8.64
N CYS A 37 -15.86 1.45 -8.30
CA CYS A 37 -14.67 1.14 -7.50
C CYS A 37 -13.39 1.70 -8.16
N TYR A 38 -13.30 1.60 -9.50
CA TYR A 38 -12.21 2.16 -10.30
C TYR A 38 -12.06 3.68 -10.15
N SER A 39 -13.16 4.41 -9.89
CA SER A 39 -13.09 5.87 -9.73
C SER A 39 -12.17 6.28 -8.58
N CYS A 40 -12.02 5.42 -7.56
CA CYS A 40 -11.10 5.60 -6.43
C CYS A 40 -9.83 4.74 -6.52
N HIS A 41 -9.84 3.63 -7.26
CA HIS A 41 -8.73 2.69 -7.32
C HIS A 41 -8.25 2.53 -8.77
N GLN A 42 -7.53 3.54 -9.25
CA GLN A 42 -7.11 3.66 -10.66
C GLN A 42 -5.74 3.02 -10.88
N ASN A 43 -5.61 2.18 -11.92
CA ASN A 43 -4.37 1.48 -12.21
C ASN A 43 -3.19 2.43 -12.47
N GLU A 44 -3.47 3.54 -13.15
CA GLU A 44 -2.51 4.57 -13.51
C GLU A 44 -1.90 5.23 -12.26
N LEU A 45 -2.67 5.28 -11.18
CA LEU A 45 -2.35 5.88 -9.89
C LEU A 45 -2.08 4.82 -8.82
N GLY A 46 -1.54 3.67 -9.24
CA GLY A 46 -1.12 2.60 -8.33
C GLY A 46 -2.28 1.98 -7.54
N ASN A 47 -3.47 1.87 -8.14
CA ASN A 47 -4.70 1.42 -7.49
C ASN A 47 -5.18 2.34 -6.34
N ALA A 48 -4.87 3.64 -6.44
CA ALA A 48 -5.40 4.72 -5.62
C ALA A 48 -6.01 5.81 -6.53
N ASP A 49 -6.34 7.00 -5.99
CA ASP A 49 -7.02 8.07 -6.74
C ASP A 49 -6.21 9.36 -6.91
N GLY A 50 -4.98 9.40 -6.38
CA GLY A 50 -4.11 10.57 -6.48
C GLY A 50 -4.58 11.79 -5.68
N ARG A 51 -5.52 11.62 -4.73
CA ARG A 51 -6.10 12.73 -3.95
C ARG A 51 -5.70 12.64 -2.49
N ALA A 52 -5.63 13.80 -1.82
CA ALA A 52 -5.42 13.84 -0.37
C ALA A 52 -6.59 13.18 0.36
N LYS A 53 -7.81 13.47 -0.09
CA LYS A 53 -9.05 12.92 0.42
C LYS A 53 -9.87 12.35 -0.73
N ALA A 54 -10.42 11.16 -0.52
CA ALA A 54 -11.29 10.52 -1.50
C ALA A 54 -12.60 11.32 -1.68
N LEU A 55 -13.26 11.16 -2.81
CA LEU A 55 -14.57 11.76 -3.06
C LEU A 55 -15.64 10.66 -3.15
N GLY A 56 -16.84 10.94 -2.64
CA GLY A 56 -18.04 10.12 -2.80
C GLY A 56 -18.99 10.70 -3.85
N PRO A 57 -20.24 10.18 -3.94
CA PRO A 57 -21.29 10.73 -4.78
C PRO A 57 -21.51 12.23 -4.57
N GLY A 58 -21.78 12.96 -5.64
CA GLY A 58 -21.88 14.43 -5.61
C GLY A 58 -20.59 15.15 -5.19
N ASP A 59 -19.42 14.54 -5.45
CA ASP A 59 -18.09 15.05 -5.10
C ASP A 59 -17.90 15.39 -3.61
N LYS A 60 -18.64 14.71 -2.74
CA LYS A 60 -18.51 14.89 -1.29
C LYS A 60 -17.17 14.33 -0.82
N GLU A 61 -16.37 15.16 -0.15
CA GLU A 61 -15.10 14.75 0.44
C GLU A 61 -15.29 13.70 1.55
N LEU A 62 -14.45 12.67 1.53
CA LEU A 62 -14.38 11.58 2.50
C LEU A 62 -13.19 11.80 3.45
N PRO A 63 -13.20 11.22 4.67
CA PRO A 63 -12.25 11.63 5.72
C PRO A 63 -10.80 11.20 5.49
N ARG A 64 -10.50 10.31 4.54
CA ARG A 64 -9.17 9.70 4.37
C ARG A 64 -8.74 9.62 2.91
N ASN A 65 -7.43 9.54 2.72
CA ASN A 65 -6.79 9.15 1.46
C ASN A 65 -7.20 7.72 1.06
N THR A 66 -7.36 7.48 -0.23
CA THR A 66 -7.67 6.15 -0.76
C THR A 66 -6.41 5.28 -0.74
N PRO A 67 -6.36 4.20 0.09
CA PRO A 67 -5.21 3.30 0.08
C PRO A 67 -5.16 2.51 -1.23
N THR A 68 -3.96 2.07 -1.61
CA THR A 68 -3.83 1.10 -2.71
C THR A 68 -4.53 -0.22 -2.37
N ILE A 69 -5.13 -0.86 -3.37
CA ILE A 69 -5.64 -2.23 -3.29
C ILE A 69 -4.71 -3.26 -3.96
N TRP A 70 -3.49 -2.84 -4.33
CA TRP A 70 -2.46 -3.81 -4.65
C TRP A 70 -2.22 -4.72 -3.45
N ASN A 71 -2.18 -6.03 -3.71
CA ASN A 71 -1.92 -7.05 -2.69
C ASN A 71 -2.95 -7.07 -1.54
N VAL A 72 -4.17 -6.56 -1.78
CA VAL A 72 -5.24 -6.53 -0.76
C VAL A 72 -5.62 -7.93 -0.25
N ALA A 73 -5.37 -8.96 -1.07
CA ALA A 73 -5.57 -10.37 -0.74
C ALA A 73 -4.72 -10.88 0.44
N TYR A 74 -3.66 -10.15 0.80
CA TYR A 74 -2.79 -10.53 1.92
C TYR A 74 -3.16 -9.85 3.24
N HIS A 75 -4.08 -8.88 3.22
CA HIS A 75 -4.49 -8.17 4.42
C HIS A 75 -5.37 -9.04 5.32
N THR A 76 -5.12 -8.96 6.63
CA THR A 76 -5.93 -9.64 7.65
C THR A 76 -7.15 -8.83 8.10
N ALA A 77 -7.11 -7.50 7.88
CA ALA A 77 -8.21 -6.57 8.11
C ALA A 77 -8.10 -5.37 7.15
N TYR A 78 -9.21 -4.68 6.91
CA TYR A 78 -9.35 -3.69 5.84
C TYR A 78 -9.76 -2.32 6.38
N TYR A 79 -9.53 -1.29 5.54
CA TYR A 79 -9.45 0.13 5.91
C TYR A 79 -8.20 0.49 6.73
N TRP A 80 -7.91 1.79 6.80
CA TRP A 80 -6.81 2.35 7.60
C TRP A 80 -6.92 2.03 9.11
N ASP A 81 -8.13 1.88 9.62
CA ASP A 81 -8.44 1.59 11.04
C ASP A 81 -8.73 0.12 11.31
N GLY A 82 -8.73 -0.74 10.28
CA GLY A 82 -8.99 -2.17 10.44
C GLY A 82 -10.42 -2.54 10.77
N ARG A 83 -11.39 -1.63 10.60
CA ARG A 83 -12.78 -1.88 11.05
C ARG A 83 -13.50 -2.99 10.30
N SER A 84 -13.00 -3.40 9.13
CA SER A 84 -13.60 -4.50 8.38
C SER A 84 -12.72 -5.76 8.48
N PRO A 85 -13.26 -6.92 8.92
CA PRO A 85 -12.49 -8.14 9.11
C PRO A 85 -12.31 -8.97 7.83
N THR A 86 -13.01 -8.64 6.75
CA THR A 86 -12.98 -9.39 5.47
C THR A 86 -13.13 -8.43 4.30
N LEU A 87 -12.60 -8.80 3.13
CA LEU A 87 -12.71 -8.00 1.91
C LEU A 87 -14.17 -7.83 1.49
N GLU A 88 -14.97 -8.89 1.58
CA GLU A 88 -16.39 -8.88 1.23
C GLU A 88 -17.19 -7.88 2.08
N LYS A 89 -16.96 -7.87 3.41
CA LYS A 89 -17.58 -6.88 4.30
C LYS A 89 -17.06 -5.46 4.02
N GLN A 90 -15.82 -5.31 3.57
CA GLN A 90 -15.28 -4.01 3.18
C GLN A 90 -15.97 -3.50 1.91
N ALA A 91 -16.13 -4.35 0.89
CA ALA A 91 -16.84 -4.03 -0.34
C ALA A 91 -18.28 -3.61 -0.07
N ILE A 92 -19.01 -4.35 0.78
CA ILE A 92 -20.36 -3.97 1.24
C ILE A 92 -20.32 -2.61 1.95
N GLY A 93 -19.36 -2.40 2.86
CA GLY A 93 -19.19 -1.16 3.61
C GLY A 93 -18.94 0.06 2.72
N ALA A 94 -18.10 -0.08 1.70
CA ALA A 94 -17.86 0.97 0.71
C ALA A 94 -19.12 1.22 -0.14
N TRP A 95 -19.83 0.16 -0.54
CA TRP A 95 -21.00 0.27 -1.40
C TRP A 95 -22.18 0.99 -0.71
N LYS A 96 -22.45 0.64 0.54
CA LYS A 96 -23.51 1.30 1.31
C LYS A 96 -23.10 2.66 1.90
N GLY A 97 -21.81 2.82 2.21
CA GLY A 97 -21.26 3.98 2.90
C GLY A 97 -21.01 5.18 1.99
N GLY A 98 -20.28 6.18 2.50
CA GLY A 98 -20.02 7.44 1.77
C GLY A 98 -19.26 7.29 0.45
N ASN A 99 -18.56 6.17 0.21
CA ASN A 99 -17.82 5.94 -1.04
C ASN A 99 -18.73 5.83 -2.26
N MET A 100 -19.86 5.11 -2.13
CA MET A 100 -20.80 4.86 -3.24
C MET A 100 -22.22 5.34 -2.93
N GLY A 101 -22.54 5.60 -1.66
CA GLY A 101 -23.70 6.34 -1.18
C GLY A 101 -25.05 5.63 -1.29
N VAL A 102 -25.09 4.32 -1.52
CA VAL A 102 -26.35 3.59 -1.73
C VAL A 102 -27.22 3.60 -0.46
N GLY A 103 -26.62 3.53 0.73
CA GLY A 103 -27.34 3.35 1.98
C GLY A 103 -27.68 1.89 2.27
N GLU A 104 -27.80 1.54 3.55
CA GLU A 104 -28.11 0.18 4.01
C GLU A 104 -29.47 -0.30 3.50
N ASP A 105 -30.47 0.57 3.61
CA ASP A 105 -31.88 0.32 3.30
C ASP A 105 -32.13 0.03 1.82
N LYS A 106 -31.27 0.55 0.93
CA LYS A 106 -31.40 0.40 -0.53
C LYS A 106 -30.46 -0.64 -1.12
N LEU A 107 -29.53 -1.18 -0.32
CA LEU A 107 -28.47 -2.05 -0.84
C LEU A 107 -29.02 -3.32 -1.50
N ALA A 108 -30.01 -3.96 -0.88
CA ALA A 108 -30.65 -5.16 -1.44
C ALA A 108 -31.40 -4.84 -2.75
N ALA A 109 -32.13 -3.72 -2.80
CA ALA A 109 -32.83 -3.30 -4.01
C ALA A 109 -31.85 -2.98 -5.15
N LYS A 110 -30.74 -2.31 -4.83
CA LYS A 110 -29.69 -1.99 -5.81
C LYS A 110 -28.98 -3.26 -6.33
N ALA A 111 -28.72 -4.24 -5.47
CA ALA A 111 -28.17 -5.53 -5.89
C ALA A 111 -29.12 -6.28 -6.84
N ALA A 112 -30.41 -6.32 -6.51
CA ALA A 112 -31.41 -6.93 -7.37
C ALA A 112 -31.56 -6.19 -8.72
N GLU A 113 -31.53 -4.85 -8.71
CA GLU A 113 -31.55 -4.01 -9.92
C GLU A 113 -30.38 -4.36 -10.85
N ILE A 114 -29.14 -4.33 -10.33
CA ILE A 114 -27.93 -4.65 -11.10
C ILE A 114 -27.97 -6.09 -11.61
N GLY A 115 -28.40 -7.03 -10.76
CA GLY A 115 -28.53 -8.44 -11.13
C GLY A 115 -29.58 -8.73 -12.20
N ALA A 116 -30.60 -7.89 -12.34
CA ALA A 116 -31.67 -8.03 -13.32
C ALA A 116 -31.28 -7.50 -14.71
N LEU A 117 -30.18 -6.75 -14.82
CA LEU A 117 -29.71 -6.22 -16.10
C LEU A 117 -29.37 -7.37 -17.07
N PRO A 118 -29.73 -7.27 -18.37
CA PRO A 118 -29.53 -8.35 -19.35
C PRO A 118 -28.09 -8.86 -19.42
N GLU A 119 -27.11 -7.96 -19.28
CA GLU A 119 -25.68 -8.27 -19.29
C GLU A 119 -25.19 -9.05 -18.05
N TYR A 120 -25.90 -8.96 -16.92
CA TYR A 120 -25.48 -9.56 -15.65
C TYR A 120 -26.29 -10.79 -15.24
N LYS A 121 -27.57 -10.85 -15.62
CA LYS A 121 -28.51 -11.87 -15.15
C LYS A 121 -27.98 -13.30 -15.32
N ALA A 122 -27.52 -13.62 -16.54
CA ALA A 122 -26.98 -14.94 -16.84
C ALA A 122 -25.64 -15.21 -16.12
N GLU A 123 -24.82 -14.18 -15.92
CA GLU A 123 -23.53 -14.30 -15.24
C GLU A 123 -23.70 -14.56 -13.75
N PHE A 124 -24.57 -13.81 -13.05
CA PHE A 124 -24.87 -14.05 -11.64
C PHE A 124 -25.49 -15.43 -11.43
N ALA A 125 -26.47 -15.82 -12.27
CA ALA A 125 -27.11 -17.13 -12.17
C ALA A 125 -26.09 -18.26 -12.31
N ARG A 126 -25.15 -18.15 -13.27
CA ARG A 126 -24.08 -19.13 -13.47
C ARG A 126 -23.07 -19.14 -12.32
N VAL A 127 -22.61 -17.97 -11.87
CA VAL A 127 -21.53 -17.86 -10.86
C VAL A 127 -22.00 -18.29 -9.47
N PHE A 128 -23.25 -17.99 -9.11
CA PHE A 128 -23.81 -18.24 -7.78
C PHE A 128 -24.87 -19.35 -7.77
N ALA A 129 -25.07 -20.04 -8.89
CA ALA A 129 -26.05 -21.11 -9.06
C ALA A 129 -27.48 -20.67 -8.65
N LEU A 130 -27.87 -19.45 -9.04
CA LEU A 130 -29.19 -18.89 -8.74
C LEU A 130 -30.25 -19.57 -9.61
N LYS A 131 -31.43 -19.81 -9.06
CA LYS A 131 -32.60 -20.33 -9.78
C LYS A 131 -33.37 -19.18 -10.42
N ASP A 132 -34.24 -19.52 -11.38
CA ASP A 132 -35.14 -18.54 -11.98
C ASP A 132 -36.02 -17.88 -10.91
N GLY A 133 -35.97 -16.56 -10.83
CA GLY A 133 -36.68 -15.75 -9.84
C GLY A 133 -35.88 -15.42 -8.57
N ASP A 134 -34.73 -16.07 -8.33
CA ASP A 134 -33.87 -15.72 -7.20
C ASP A 134 -33.26 -14.31 -7.41
N PRO A 135 -33.34 -13.42 -6.41
CA PRO A 135 -32.73 -12.10 -6.53
C PRO A 135 -31.20 -12.19 -6.33
N VAL A 136 -30.48 -11.30 -6.99
CA VAL A 136 -29.08 -11.04 -6.65
C VAL A 136 -29.03 -10.27 -5.32
N LEU A 137 -28.30 -10.82 -4.35
CA LEU A 137 -28.10 -10.24 -3.03
C LEU A 137 -26.80 -9.43 -2.97
N PRO A 138 -26.65 -8.47 -2.03
CA PRO A 138 -25.43 -7.70 -1.87
C PRO A 138 -24.16 -8.57 -1.70
N GLU A 139 -24.29 -9.72 -1.06
CA GLU A 139 -23.22 -10.68 -0.84
C GLU A 139 -22.71 -11.28 -2.16
N HIS A 140 -23.58 -11.48 -3.16
CA HIS A 140 -23.15 -11.96 -4.47
C HIS A 140 -22.25 -10.92 -5.17
N VAL A 141 -22.65 -9.65 -5.13
CA VAL A 141 -21.87 -8.54 -5.70
C VAL A 141 -20.53 -8.41 -4.97
N ALA A 142 -20.55 -8.38 -3.64
CA ALA A 142 -19.35 -8.28 -2.82
C ALA A 142 -18.38 -9.44 -3.03
N LYS A 143 -18.89 -10.69 -3.14
CA LYS A 143 -18.07 -11.87 -3.41
C LYS A 143 -17.45 -11.85 -4.80
N ALA A 144 -18.17 -11.37 -5.81
CA ALA A 144 -17.63 -11.20 -7.16
C ALA A 144 -16.50 -10.14 -7.17
N LEU A 145 -16.77 -8.94 -6.64
CA LEU A 145 -15.77 -7.86 -6.49
C LEU A 145 -14.51 -8.36 -5.77
N SER A 146 -14.69 -8.99 -4.60
CA SER A 146 -13.58 -9.49 -3.78
C SER A 146 -12.79 -10.59 -4.49
N ALA A 147 -13.42 -11.39 -5.36
CA ALA A 147 -12.69 -12.37 -6.18
C ALA A 147 -11.80 -11.68 -7.21
N TYR A 148 -12.28 -10.62 -7.87
CA TYR A 148 -11.45 -9.82 -8.77
C TYR A 148 -10.30 -9.12 -8.03
N GLU A 149 -10.59 -8.45 -6.91
CA GLU A 149 -9.59 -7.71 -6.13
C GLU A 149 -8.46 -8.62 -5.61
N ARG A 150 -8.75 -9.90 -5.32
CA ARG A 150 -7.72 -10.89 -4.94
C ARG A 150 -6.72 -11.21 -6.05
N THR A 151 -7.04 -10.88 -7.31
CA THR A 151 -6.12 -11.05 -8.44
C THR A 151 -5.14 -9.89 -8.60
N LEU A 152 -5.36 -8.78 -7.90
CA LEU A 152 -4.52 -7.58 -7.96
C LEU A 152 -3.24 -7.80 -7.15
N LEU A 153 -2.30 -8.56 -7.72
CA LEU A 153 -1.05 -8.93 -7.07
C LEU A 153 0.15 -8.19 -7.65
N CYS A 154 0.85 -7.44 -6.81
CA CYS A 154 2.10 -6.77 -7.13
C CYS A 154 3.30 -7.66 -6.78
N GLY A 155 3.87 -8.32 -7.78
CA GLY A 155 5.08 -9.13 -7.64
C GLY A 155 6.00 -9.06 -8.86
N GLY A 156 7.13 -9.76 -8.78
CA GLY A 156 8.15 -9.75 -9.84
C GLY A 156 8.94 -8.45 -9.92
N THR A 157 8.94 -7.66 -8.83
CA THR A 157 9.67 -6.39 -8.74
C THR A 157 11.19 -6.62 -8.80
N ALA A 158 11.97 -5.54 -8.90
CA ALA A 158 13.43 -5.65 -8.87
C ALA A 158 13.92 -6.26 -7.54
N TRP A 159 13.23 -5.98 -6.43
CA TRP A 159 13.49 -6.64 -5.15
C TRP A 159 13.18 -8.14 -5.20
N ASP A 160 12.02 -8.54 -5.74
CA ASP A 160 11.63 -9.97 -5.83
C ASP A 160 12.60 -10.79 -6.68
N LYS A 161 13.10 -10.19 -7.76
CA LYS A 161 14.02 -10.83 -8.71
C LYS A 161 15.49 -10.72 -8.28
N ASN A 162 15.78 -10.05 -7.17
CA ASN A 162 17.14 -9.72 -6.75
C ASN A 162 17.97 -9.04 -7.87
N SER A 163 17.32 -8.12 -8.60
CA SER A 163 17.91 -7.37 -9.73
C SER A 163 17.99 -5.87 -9.44
N MET A 164 18.12 -5.51 -8.16
CA MET A 164 18.27 -4.15 -7.70
C MET A 164 19.59 -3.54 -8.17
N ASN A 165 19.56 -2.27 -8.60
CA ASN A 165 20.77 -1.51 -8.87
C ASN A 165 21.52 -1.15 -7.57
N GLU A 166 22.72 -0.56 -7.68
CA GLU A 166 23.56 -0.27 -6.52
C GLU A 166 22.90 0.67 -5.48
N ALA A 167 22.18 1.70 -5.93
CA ALA A 167 21.47 2.61 -5.03
C ALA A 167 20.32 1.90 -4.29
N GLN A 168 19.57 1.08 -5.01
CA GLN A 168 18.52 0.24 -4.43
C GLN A 168 19.07 -0.76 -3.42
N GLN A 169 20.24 -1.35 -3.68
CA GLN A 169 20.90 -2.25 -2.73
C GLN A 169 21.33 -1.51 -1.46
N ARG A 170 21.97 -0.32 -1.58
CA ARG A 170 22.30 0.52 -0.41
C ARG A 170 21.05 0.91 0.37
N GLY A 171 19.98 1.30 -0.34
CA GLY A 171 18.69 1.59 0.26
C GLY A 171 18.10 0.41 1.02
N TRP A 172 18.18 -0.80 0.47
CA TRP A 172 17.74 -2.01 1.16
C TRP A 172 18.53 -2.28 2.44
N GLU A 173 19.85 -2.08 2.42
CA GLU A 173 20.70 -2.20 3.62
C GLU A 173 20.31 -1.16 4.69
N LEU A 174 20.04 0.08 4.28
CA LEU A 174 19.53 1.11 5.20
C LEU A 174 18.16 0.74 5.75
N PHE A 175 17.24 0.27 4.91
CA PHE A 175 15.86 -0.07 5.25
C PHE A 175 15.79 -1.15 6.34
N ARG A 176 16.61 -2.20 6.23
CA ARG A 176 16.69 -3.29 7.21
C ARG A 176 17.66 -3.02 8.38
N GLY A 177 18.53 -2.02 8.23
CA GLY A 177 19.58 -1.66 9.17
C GLY A 177 19.27 -0.35 9.89
N LYS A 178 20.03 0.71 9.57
CA LYS A 178 19.97 2.02 10.26
C LYS A 178 18.56 2.63 10.29
N GLY A 179 17.81 2.53 9.19
CA GLY A 179 16.44 3.04 9.09
C GLY A 179 15.42 2.20 9.87
N ALA A 180 15.73 0.93 10.15
CA ALA A 180 14.89 -0.01 10.89
C ALA A 180 13.41 -0.08 10.42
N CYS A 181 13.17 0.19 9.13
CA CYS A 181 11.83 0.23 8.54
C CYS A 181 11.16 -1.15 8.56
N THR A 182 11.98 -2.22 8.54
CA THR A 182 11.55 -3.62 8.74
C THR A 182 11.06 -3.92 10.17
N THR A 183 10.89 -2.92 11.04
CA THR A 183 10.20 -3.14 12.32
C THR A 183 8.69 -3.31 12.09
N CYS A 184 8.13 -2.55 11.14
CA CYS A 184 6.71 -2.60 10.78
C CYS A 184 6.49 -3.06 9.33
N HIS A 185 7.36 -2.63 8.40
CA HIS A 185 7.24 -2.97 6.98
C HIS A 185 7.99 -4.25 6.64
N VAL A 186 7.36 -5.38 6.91
CA VAL A 186 7.99 -6.72 6.86
C VAL A 186 7.36 -7.67 5.84
N GLY A 187 8.09 -8.74 5.56
CA GLY A 187 7.63 -9.85 4.73
C GLY A 187 7.38 -9.46 3.27
N ASP A 188 6.74 -10.37 2.55
CA ASP A 188 6.51 -10.22 1.11
C ASP A 188 5.66 -8.99 0.77
N ASN A 189 4.77 -8.55 1.67
CA ASN A 189 3.89 -7.41 1.42
C ASN A 189 4.38 -6.10 2.05
N PHE A 190 5.57 -6.07 2.67
CA PHE A 190 6.11 -4.89 3.36
C PHE A 190 5.13 -4.25 4.35
N SER A 191 4.45 -5.09 5.12
CA SER A 191 3.50 -4.70 6.15
C SER A 191 3.35 -5.86 7.14
N ASP A 192 3.30 -5.54 8.42
CA ASP A 192 2.96 -6.44 9.51
C ASP A 192 1.43 -6.54 9.74
N ASP A 193 0.63 -5.75 9.03
CA ASP A 193 -0.81 -5.55 9.24
C ASP A 193 -1.19 -5.16 10.69
N LEU A 194 -0.22 -4.66 11.49
CA LEU A 194 -0.45 -4.13 12.83
C LEU A 194 -0.79 -2.63 12.77
N TYR A 195 -1.12 -2.08 13.93
CA TYR A 195 -1.59 -0.70 14.08
C TYR A 195 -0.65 0.09 14.96
N HIS A 196 -0.23 1.26 14.48
CA HIS A 196 0.78 2.09 15.14
C HIS A 196 0.34 3.55 15.19
N ASN A 197 0.67 4.23 16.29
CA ASN A 197 0.50 5.67 16.40
C ASN A 197 1.78 6.36 15.91
N MET A 198 1.74 6.88 14.69
CA MET A 198 2.86 7.59 14.06
C MET A 198 2.73 9.11 14.18
N GLY A 199 1.72 9.61 14.91
CA GLY A 199 1.53 11.04 15.16
C GLY A 199 1.14 11.88 13.95
N ILE A 200 0.84 11.24 12.82
CA ILE A 200 0.40 11.90 11.58
C ILE A 200 -1.02 12.45 11.79
N GLY A 201 -1.26 13.69 11.36
CA GLY A 201 -2.55 14.36 11.52
C GLY A 201 -2.83 14.88 12.93
N LEU A 202 -1.86 14.83 13.86
CA LEU A 202 -2.00 15.42 15.20
C LEU A 202 -1.37 16.81 15.28
N SER A 203 -2.04 17.71 16.00
CA SER A 203 -1.53 19.03 16.38
C SER A 203 -0.36 18.94 17.36
N ASP A 204 0.29 20.08 17.66
CA ASP A 204 1.35 20.15 18.68
C ASP A 204 0.87 19.74 20.07
N ALA A 205 -0.43 19.94 20.37
CA ALA A 205 -1.07 19.46 21.59
C ALA A 205 -1.29 17.93 21.61
N GLY A 206 -0.95 17.21 20.54
CA GLY A 206 -1.15 15.76 20.40
C GLY A 206 -2.59 15.39 20.06
N GLU A 207 -3.40 16.34 19.59
CA GLU A 207 -4.81 16.13 19.29
C GLU A 207 -5.05 16.01 17.79
N GLY A 208 -5.86 15.01 17.39
CA GLY A 208 -6.28 14.80 16.01
C GLY A 208 -7.80 14.65 15.90
N THR A 209 -8.35 15.04 14.75
CA THR A 209 -9.78 14.87 14.43
C THR A 209 -10.12 13.42 14.08
N ASP A 210 -9.22 12.74 13.36
CA ASP A 210 -9.32 11.31 13.06
C ASP A 210 -8.75 10.51 14.23
N LYS A 211 -9.61 9.77 14.95
CA LYS A 211 -9.20 8.94 16.10
C LYS A 211 -8.59 7.59 15.70
N GLY A 212 -8.45 7.32 14.39
CA GLY A 212 -7.85 6.09 13.88
C GLY A 212 -8.63 4.85 14.28
N ARG A 213 -7.93 3.87 14.85
CA ARG A 213 -8.48 2.58 15.26
C ARG A 213 -9.43 2.66 16.47
N LEU A 214 -9.45 3.74 17.24
CA LEU A 214 -10.35 3.87 18.41
C LEU A 214 -11.81 3.57 18.05
N ASP A 215 -12.30 4.09 16.92
CA ASP A 215 -13.69 3.90 16.52
C ASP A 215 -14.02 2.44 16.19
N ALA A 216 -13.04 1.68 15.71
CA ALA A 216 -13.19 0.26 15.37
C ALA A 216 -13.06 -0.64 16.61
N SER A 217 -12.08 -0.34 17.47
CA SER A 217 -11.68 -1.19 18.61
C SER A 217 -12.44 -0.91 19.89
N LYS A 218 -12.87 0.34 20.07
CA LYS A 218 -13.39 0.91 21.32
C LYS A 218 -12.37 0.89 22.48
N ASP A 219 -11.10 0.63 22.20
CA ASP A 219 -10.02 0.65 23.18
C ASP A 219 -9.30 2.00 23.15
N PRO A 220 -9.28 2.79 24.24
CA PRO A 220 -8.52 4.04 24.33
C PRO A 220 -7.03 3.87 23.97
N ALA A 221 -6.44 2.70 24.20
CA ALA A 221 -5.06 2.41 23.85
C ALA A 221 -4.80 2.42 22.34
N ASP A 222 -5.84 2.37 21.50
CA ASP A 222 -5.77 2.39 20.04
C ASP A 222 -6.05 3.74 19.40
N THR A 223 -6.17 4.79 20.22
CA THR A 223 -6.33 6.16 19.74
C THR A 223 -5.17 6.54 18.82
N TYR A 224 -5.51 7.09 17.65
CA TYR A 224 -4.58 7.54 16.61
C TYR A 224 -3.72 6.43 15.97
N LYS A 225 -4.01 5.16 16.24
CA LYS A 225 -3.34 4.06 15.56
C LYS A 225 -3.94 3.80 14.19
N PHE A 226 -3.08 3.58 13.21
CA PHE A 226 -3.46 3.20 11.85
C PHE A 226 -2.67 1.98 11.42
N ARG A 227 -3.27 1.18 10.53
CA ARG A 227 -2.64 -0.01 9.98
C ARG A 227 -1.37 0.36 9.21
N THR A 228 -0.31 -0.42 9.36
CA THR A 228 0.89 -0.34 8.50
C THR A 228 0.50 -0.58 7.04
N PRO A 229 0.56 0.43 6.14
CA PRO A 229 0.26 0.21 4.73
C PRO A 229 1.35 -0.63 4.06
N THR A 230 1.01 -1.32 2.97
CA THR A 230 2.03 -1.96 2.13
C THR A 230 2.90 -0.90 1.46
N LEU A 231 4.20 -1.18 1.31
CA LEU A 231 5.11 -0.37 0.51
C LEU A 231 5.25 -0.88 -0.94
N ARG A 232 4.53 -1.94 -1.30
CA ARG A 232 4.46 -2.41 -2.69
C ARG A 232 3.83 -1.32 -3.55
N ASN A 233 4.50 -0.97 -4.65
CA ASN A 233 4.07 0.06 -5.58
C ASN A 233 3.90 1.48 -4.98
N VAL A 234 4.53 1.77 -3.84
CA VAL A 234 4.36 3.05 -3.11
C VAL A 234 4.78 4.27 -3.91
N THR A 235 5.67 4.12 -4.89
CA THR A 235 6.11 5.21 -5.80
C THR A 235 4.97 5.80 -6.64
N ARG A 236 3.83 5.11 -6.72
CA ARG A 236 2.70 5.47 -7.59
C ARG A 236 1.44 5.91 -6.85
N THR A 237 1.49 5.98 -5.52
CA THR A 237 0.30 6.17 -4.68
C THR A 237 0.33 7.47 -3.88
N ALA A 238 1.04 8.48 -4.38
CA ALA A 238 0.98 9.82 -3.80
C ALA A 238 -0.47 10.38 -3.88
N PRO A 239 -0.89 11.23 -2.93
CA PRO A 239 -0.17 11.63 -1.72
C PRO A 239 -0.20 10.55 -0.61
N TYR A 240 0.67 10.71 0.38
CA TYR A 240 0.98 9.70 1.40
C TYR A 240 0.27 9.96 2.73
N PHE A 241 0.22 8.89 3.54
CA PHE A 241 -0.49 8.77 4.82
C PHE A 241 -2.02 8.74 4.73
N HIS A 242 -2.67 8.35 5.83
CA HIS A 242 -4.12 8.22 5.90
C HIS A 242 -4.87 9.53 5.62
N ASP A 243 -4.20 10.68 5.82
CA ASP A 243 -4.76 12.00 5.60
C ASP A 243 -4.34 12.64 4.26
N GLY A 244 -3.42 12.01 3.53
CA GLY A 244 -2.91 12.53 2.27
C GLY A 244 -2.12 13.84 2.41
N SER A 245 -1.60 14.15 3.60
CA SER A 245 -0.93 15.42 3.92
C SER A 245 0.42 15.61 3.24
N VAL A 246 1.06 14.53 2.78
CA VAL A 246 2.40 14.59 2.19
C VAL A 246 2.37 14.21 0.72
N ALA A 247 2.72 15.15 -0.16
CA ALA A 247 2.66 14.94 -1.61
C ALA A 247 3.84 14.14 -2.19
N ASP A 248 4.98 14.12 -1.50
CA ASP A 248 6.25 13.64 -2.04
C ASP A 248 6.82 12.46 -1.24
N LEU A 249 7.35 11.45 -1.96
CA LEU A 249 7.81 10.19 -1.35
C LEU A 249 9.02 10.43 -0.47
N ARG A 250 9.95 11.27 -0.93
CA ARG A 250 11.15 11.60 -0.17
C ARG A 250 10.78 12.26 1.15
N THR A 251 9.80 13.15 1.14
CA THR A 251 9.25 13.79 2.34
C THR A 251 8.58 12.76 3.25
N ALA A 252 7.80 11.83 2.72
CA ALA A 252 7.19 10.76 3.52
C ALA A 252 8.24 9.87 4.21
N VAL A 253 9.32 9.51 3.50
CA VAL A 253 10.46 8.78 4.07
C VAL A 253 11.14 9.59 5.18
N LYS A 254 11.40 10.89 4.96
CA LYS A 254 11.96 11.77 5.99
C LYS A 254 11.08 11.84 7.22
N THR A 255 9.76 11.96 7.05
CA THR A 255 8.82 11.96 8.17
C THR A 255 8.94 10.66 8.97
N MET A 256 8.88 9.49 8.31
CA MET A 256 8.98 8.19 8.99
C MET A 256 10.36 7.91 9.60
N ALA A 257 11.44 8.47 9.04
CA ALA A 257 12.79 8.35 9.59
C ALA A 257 13.11 9.39 10.68
N GLY A 258 12.36 10.49 10.76
CA GLY A 258 12.63 11.60 11.67
C GLY A 258 12.11 11.38 13.08
N GLY A 259 11.09 10.53 13.28
CA GLY A 259 10.60 10.08 14.59
C GLY A 259 10.52 11.19 15.64
N PRO A 260 9.70 12.24 15.42
CA PRO A 260 9.60 13.38 16.31
C PRO A 260 9.24 12.94 17.72
N LYS A 261 9.79 13.63 18.72
CA LYS A 261 9.53 13.34 20.13
C LYS A 261 8.17 13.91 20.53
N ARG A 262 7.15 13.06 20.49
CA ARG A 262 5.82 13.32 21.07
C ARG A 262 5.44 12.14 21.96
N GLU A 263 4.71 12.42 23.04
CA GLU A 263 4.17 11.37 23.90
C GLU A 263 3.14 10.50 23.16
N GLY A 264 3.04 9.22 23.55
CA GLY A 264 2.03 8.30 23.03
C GLY A 264 2.28 7.75 21.61
N LEU A 265 3.40 8.10 20.97
CA LEU A 265 3.81 7.50 19.69
C LEU A 265 4.31 6.06 19.88
N ASP A 266 4.35 5.30 18.78
CA ASP A 266 4.95 3.97 18.77
C ASP A 266 6.42 4.05 19.22
N PRO A 267 6.87 3.22 20.17
CA PRO A 267 8.24 3.28 20.69
C PRO A 267 9.32 2.98 19.64
N ASN A 268 8.96 2.36 18.51
CA ASN A 268 9.89 2.11 17.41
C ASN A 268 10.00 3.30 16.44
N TYR A 269 9.13 4.31 16.56
CA TYR A 269 9.17 5.52 15.76
C TYR A 269 10.14 6.52 16.39
N ALA A 270 11.38 6.48 15.91
CA ALA A 270 12.49 7.25 16.46
C ALA A 270 13.32 7.87 15.33
N ASP A 271 13.91 9.03 15.62
CA ASP A 271 14.88 9.67 14.73
C ASP A 271 16.05 8.71 14.43
N ARG A 272 16.20 8.36 13.16
CA ARG A 272 17.23 7.45 12.66
C ARG A 272 18.51 8.17 12.25
N GLY A 273 18.54 9.50 12.34
CA GLY A 273 19.70 10.32 11.98
C GLY A 273 20.18 10.05 10.55
N LEU A 274 19.23 9.86 9.63
CA LEU A 274 19.54 9.61 8.22
C LEU A 274 19.96 10.92 7.56
N THR A 275 21.07 10.86 6.84
CA THR A 275 21.51 11.93 5.93
C THR A 275 20.60 12.01 4.72
N ASP A 276 20.64 13.14 4.01
CA ASP A 276 19.88 13.29 2.77
C ASP A 276 20.20 12.20 1.73
N ALA A 277 21.47 11.83 1.60
CA ALA A 277 21.89 10.77 0.69
C ALA A 277 21.35 9.39 1.09
N GLU A 278 21.30 9.08 2.39
CA GLU A 278 20.69 7.83 2.88
C GLU A 278 19.17 7.81 2.62
N VAL A 279 18.49 8.95 2.75
CA VAL A 279 17.08 9.06 2.38
C VAL A 279 16.90 8.86 0.86
N ASP A 280 17.82 9.35 0.03
CA ASP A 280 17.75 9.14 -1.43
C ASP A 280 17.94 7.66 -1.80
N ASP A 281 18.87 6.97 -1.14
CA ASP A 281 19.06 5.54 -1.30
C ASP A 281 17.80 4.76 -0.85
N LEU A 282 17.15 5.16 0.26
CA LEU A 282 15.86 4.57 0.68
C LEU A 282 14.76 4.78 -0.36
N VAL A 283 14.63 5.99 -0.92
CA VAL A 283 13.67 6.27 -1.99
C VAL A 283 13.98 5.43 -3.23
N ALA A 284 15.26 5.27 -3.59
CA ALA A 284 15.67 4.40 -4.68
C ALA A 284 15.21 2.95 -4.42
N PHE A 285 15.43 2.44 -3.20
CA PHE A 285 14.94 1.12 -2.77
C PHE A 285 13.42 0.99 -2.89
N LEU A 286 12.64 1.99 -2.48
CA LEU A 286 11.18 1.94 -2.67
C LEU A 286 10.79 1.83 -4.15
N GLY A 287 11.58 2.40 -5.07
CA GLY A 287 11.46 2.16 -6.51
C GLY A 287 11.72 0.72 -6.94
N ALA A 288 12.50 -0.06 -6.18
CA ALA A 288 12.66 -1.50 -6.41
C ALA A 288 11.40 -2.33 -6.03
N LEU A 289 10.43 -1.70 -5.36
CA LEU A 289 9.14 -2.30 -4.99
C LEU A 289 8.02 -1.95 -5.98
N GLU A 290 8.32 -1.20 -7.03
CA GLU A 290 7.37 -0.90 -8.10
C GLU A 290 7.06 -2.16 -8.91
N CYS A 291 5.76 -2.40 -9.15
CA CYS A 291 5.34 -3.57 -9.91
C CYS A 291 5.79 -3.41 -11.37
N PRO A 292 6.49 -4.40 -11.97
CA PRO A 292 7.00 -4.30 -13.33
C PRO A 292 5.89 -4.31 -14.40
N GLY A 293 4.67 -4.66 -14.01
CA GLY A 293 3.51 -4.70 -14.90
C GLY A 293 2.60 -3.48 -14.68
N SER A 294 2.10 -2.92 -15.78
CA SER A 294 0.70 -2.49 -15.77
C SER A 294 -0.15 -3.71 -15.42
N LEU A 295 -1.19 -3.56 -14.60
CA LEU A 295 -2.21 -4.61 -14.55
C LEU A 295 -2.62 -4.89 -15.98
N ALA A 296 -2.61 -6.16 -16.37
CA ALA A 296 -3.34 -6.57 -17.54
C ALA A 296 -4.79 -6.15 -17.28
N THR A 297 -5.27 -5.15 -17.99
CA THR A 297 -6.69 -4.89 -18.11
C THR A 297 -7.29 -6.10 -18.79
N ILE A 298 -7.93 -6.99 -18.02
CA ILE A 298 -8.58 -8.18 -18.57
C ILE A 298 -10.01 -7.79 -18.96
N GLY A 299 -10.20 -7.36 -20.20
CA GLY A 299 -11.52 -7.00 -20.75
C GLY A 299 -11.58 -5.56 -21.26
N ASP A 300 -12.59 -5.28 -22.09
CA ASP A 300 -12.80 -3.97 -22.70
C ASP A 300 -12.96 -2.87 -21.63
N GLN A 301 -12.10 -1.86 -21.69
CA GLN A 301 -12.08 -0.70 -20.79
C GLN A 301 -12.89 0.47 -21.36
N ALA A 302 -13.50 0.31 -22.54
CA ALA A 302 -14.37 1.33 -23.12
C ALA A 302 -15.72 1.30 -22.41
N VAL A 303 -15.86 2.13 -21.37
CA VAL A 303 -17.18 2.61 -20.94
C VAL A 303 -17.49 3.86 -21.76
N PRO A 304 -18.51 3.87 -22.64
CA PRO A 304 -18.94 5.08 -23.30
C PRO A 304 -19.22 6.18 -22.26
N GLY A 305 -18.50 7.30 -22.33
CA GLY A 305 -18.67 8.44 -21.41
C GLY A 305 -17.69 8.54 -20.24
N ILE A 306 -16.67 7.69 -20.14
CA ILE A 306 -15.52 7.91 -19.24
C ILE A 306 -14.32 8.35 -20.08
N THR A 307 -14.02 9.65 -20.12
CA THR A 307 -12.70 10.09 -20.59
C THR A 307 -11.66 9.72 -19.55
N GLY A 308 -10.55 9.12 -19.99
CA GLY A 308 -9.45 8.71 -19.11
C GLY A 308 -8.94 9.85 -18.23
N PRO A 309 -8.23 9.54 -17.12
CA PRO A 309 -7.72 10.55 -16.22
C PRO A 309 -6.86 11.56 -16.98
N ALA A 310 -7.07 12.85 -16.71
CA ALA A 310 -6.14 13.89 -17.14
C ALA A 310 -4.76 13.52 -16.58
N GLN A 311 -3.77 13.38 -17.47
CA GLN A 311 -2.40 13.11 -17.07
C GLN A 311 -1.97 14.17 -16.03
N PRO A 312 -1.26 13.79 -14.95
CA PRO A 312 -0.64 14.78 -14.09
C PRO A 312 0.24 15.67 -14.98
N ALA A 313 -0.01 16.97 -14.93
CA ALA A 313 0.77 17.92 -15.70
C ALA A 313 2.25 17.71 -15.35
N ALA A 314 3.08 17.48 -16.38
CA ALA A 314 4.52 17.45 -16.19
C ALA A 314 4.93 18.72 -15.44
N PRO A 315 5.81 18.62 -14.42
CA PRO A 315 6.32 19.80 -13.73
C PRO A 315 6.92 20.72 -14.79
N ARG A 316 6.38 21.95 -14.90
CA ARG A 316 6.91 22.93 -15.84
C ARG A 316 8.39 23.11 -15.51
N PRO A 317 9.30 23.04 -16.49
CA PRO A 317 10.69 23.38 -16.25
C PRO A 317 10.71 24.79 -15.67
N ARG A 318 11.31 24.93 -14.48
CA ARG A 318 11.51 26.21 -13.82
C ARG A 318 12.31 27.09 -14.79
N GLN A 319 11.65 28.04 -15.43
CA GLN A 319 12.36 29.11 -16.12
C GLN A 319 13.12 29.89 -15.05
N LEU A 320 14.44 29.71 -15.03
CA LEU A 320 15.33 30.56 -14.25
C LEU A 320 15.05 32.01 -14.65
N ARG A 321 14.70 32.85 -13.68
CA ARG A 321 14.57 34.28 -13.96
C ARG A 321 15.99 34.83 -14.12
N PRO A 322 16.20 35.84 -14.97
CA PRO A 322 17.51 36.50 -15.11
C PRO A 322 18.09 37.05 -13.78
N SER A 323 17.26 37.18 -12.74
CA SER A 323 17.65 37.55 -11.38
C SER A 323 18.31 36.42 -10.57
N ASP A 324 18.23 35.16 -11.02
CA ASP A 324 18.81 34.00 -10.33
C ASP A 324 20.29 33.77 -10.71
N VAL A 325 20.87 34.64 -11.55
CA VAL A 325 22.29 34.62 -11.96
C VAL A 325 22.93 35.98 -11.72
N LEU A 326 23.13 36.35 -10.45
CA LEU A 326 24.06 37.41 -10.08
C LEU A 326 24.83 37.00 -8.81
N GLY A 327 25.85 36.18 -9.00
CA GLY A 327 26.99 36.12 -8.09
C GLY A 327 28.02 37.16 -8.56
N SER A 328 28.21 38.22 -7.76
CA SER A 328 29.27 39.20 -7.96
C SER A 328 30.66 38.56 -8.01
N PRO A 329 31.58 39.15 -8.81
CA PRO A 329 32.94 39.31 -8.31
C PRO A 329 33.45 40.73 -8.56
N HIS A 330 33.81 41.43 -7.49
CA HIS A 330 34.65 42.63 -7.59
C HIS A 330 36.13 42.26 -7.53
N HIS A 331 36.82 42.72 -8.57
CA HIS A 331 38.21 43.22 -8.65
C HIS A 331 39.41 42.29 -8.36
N ALA A 332 40.22 42.06 -9.40
CA ALA A 332 41.44 42.85 -9.63
C ALA A 332 42.02 42.54 -11.02
N GLY A 333 42.39 43.58 -11.78
CA GLY A 333 42.97 43.45 -13.12
C GLY A 333 44.48 43.25 -13.12
N ARG A 334 45.01 42.70 -14.21
CA ARG A 334 46.21 43.19 -14.93
C ARG A 334 46.48 42.36 -16.19
N HIS A 335 46.97 43.07 -17.20
CA HIS A 335 47.42 42.65 -18.53
C HIS A 335 48.26 41.36 -18.56
N LEU A 336 48.11 40.53 -19.62
CA LEU A 336 49.15 40.29 -20.65
C LEU A 336 48.77 39.22 -21.70
N LEU A 337 49.03 39.54 -22.98
CA LEU A 337 49.55 38.69 -24.07
C LEU A 337 48.84 37.38 -24.48
N LEU A 338 48.19 37.44 -25.65
CA LEU A 338 47.82 36.30 -26.50
C LEU A 338 49.05 35.59 -27.08
N ARG A 339 49.17 34.28 -26.84
CA ARG A 339 49.92 33.36 -27.70
C ARG A 339 49.12 32.08 -27.89
N ALA A 340 48.69 31.84 -29.12
CA ALA A 340 48.03 30.62 -29.56
C ALA A 340 49.06 29.50 -29.71
N LEU A 341 48.76 28.28 -29.28
CA LEU A 341 49.39 27.05 -29.78
C LEU A 341 48.43 25.85 -29.75
N LYS A 342 48.55 25.08 -30.84
CA LYS A 342 47.75 23.95 -31.33
C LYS A 342 47.71 22.73 -30.39
N LEU A 343 46.58 22.03 -30.44
CA LEU A 343 46.39 20.62 -30.04
C LEU A 343 47.01 19.66 -31.05
N PRO A 344 47.38 18.42 -30.64
CA PRO A 344 47.36 17.26 -31.54
C PRO A 344 46.41 16.15 -31.08
N ALA A 345 45.88 15.42 -32.08
CA ALA A 345 45.01 14.25 -31.99
C ALA A 345 45.77 12.96 -31.60
N PRO A 346 45.07 11.87 -31.21
CA PRO A 346 45.72 10.60 -30.83
C PRO A 346 45.81 9.62 -32.00
N SER A 347 46.87 8.80 -32.00
CA SER A 347 47.10 7.69 -32.93
C SER A 347 46.96 6.33 -32.25
N HIS A 348 46.34 5.40 -32.98
CA HIS A 348 46.31 3.95 -32.71
C HIS A 348 47.69 3.31 -32.91
N ARG A 349 48.02 2.27 -32.13
CA ARG A 349 48.48 0.97 -32.66
C ARG A 349 48.54 -0.16 -31.61
N SER A 350 48.48 -1.35 -32.16
CA SER A 350 48.26 -2.70 -31.64
C SER A 350 49.49 -3.46 -31.12
N GLY A 351 49.25 -4.42 -30.23
CA GLY A 351 49.71 -5.82 -30.37
C GLY A 351 50.88 -6.32 -29.51
N GLY A 352 50.69 -7.49 -28.86
CA GLY A 352 51.77 -8.49 -28.68
C GLY A 352 52.00 -9.10 -27.29
N ARG A 353 51.37 -10.26 -27.03
CA ARG A 353 51.77 -11.49 -26.28
C ARG A 353 52.96 -11.46 -25.28
N SER A 354 52.78 -12.10 -24.11
CA SER A 354 53.39 -13.42 -23.79
C SER A 354 53.11 -13.85 -22.32
N ALA A 355 53.13 -15.16 -22.12
CA ALA A 355 52.82 -15.93 -20.91
C ALA A 355 53.92 -15.88 -19.81
N GLY A 356 53.53 -16.22 -18.58
CA GLY A 356 54.47 -16.44 -17.47
C GLY A 356 53.78 -16.97 -16.21
N SER A 357 53.83 -18.30 -16.04
CA SER A 357 53.53 -19.08 -14.83
C SER A 357 54.16 -18.50 -13.55
N LEU A 358 53.48 -18.63 -12.39
CA LEU A 358 54.04 -19.31 -11.21
C LEU A 358 53.02 -19.51 -10.07
N ARG A 359 53.13 -20.71 -9.51
CA ARG A 359 52.43 -21.30 -8.36
C ARG A 359 52.56 -20.47 -7.08
N ARG A 360 51.55 -20.55 -6.19
CA ARG A 360 51.75 -21.05 -4.81
C ARG A 360 50.43 -21.48 -4.18
N GLN A 361 50.46 -22.70 -3.66
CA GLN A 361 49.47 -23.30 -2.79
C GLN A 361 49.61 -22.70 -1.38
N ALA A 362 48.49 -22.58 -0.67
CA ALA A 362 48.46 -22.72 0.79
C ALA A 362 47.12 -23.37 1.18
N ARG A 363 47.20 -24.64 1.60
CA ARG A 363 46.19 -25.33 2.40
C ARG A 363 46.35 -24.88 3.84
N VAL A 364 45.27 -24.55 4.55
CA VAL A 364 45.16 -24.78 6.00
C VAL A 364 43.76 -25.32 6.31
N GLN A 365 43.75 -26.34 7.15
CA GLN A 365 42.67 -27.20 7.60
C GLN A 365 41.70 -26.46 8.56
N GLY A 366 40.41 -26.83 8.58
CA GLY A 366 39.48 -26.53 9.69
C GLY A 366 39.44 -27.68 10.72
N PRO A 367 38.35 -27.88 11.50
CA PRO A 367 37.42 -26.99 12.21
C PRO A 367 37.39 -27.39 13.74
N PRO A 368 36.34 -27.22 14.60
CA PRO A 368 34.96 -27.68 14.40
C PRO A 368 33.82 -26.78 14.94
N ARG A 369 32.63 -27.09 14.40
CA ARG A 369 31.30 -26.66 14.82
C ARG A 369 30.96 -27.16 16.23
N ARG A 370 30.23 -26.37 17.01
CA ARG A 370 29.44 -26.86 18.15
C ARG A 370 27.96 -26.48 18.00
N SER A 371 27.15 -27.52 17.99
CA SER A 371 25.69 -27.55 18.11
C SER A 371 25.23 -27.10 19.50
N GLY A 372 24.38 -26.08 19.58
CA GLY A 372 23.65 -25.70 20.79
C GLY A 372 22.17 -26.09 20.67
N ARG A 373 21.75 -27.10 21.43
CA ARG A 373 20.36 -27.57 21.53
C ARG A 373 19.48 -26.52 22.22
N LEU A 374 18.34 -26.23 21.60
CA LEU A 374 17.16 -25.62 22.20
C LEU A 374 16.70 -26.43 23.44
N ARG A 375 16.67 -25.80 24.61
CA ARG A 375 15.89 -26.26 25.76
C ARG A 375 14.64 -25.39 25.89
N ARG A 376 13.50 -25.96 25.53
CA ARG A 376 12.16 -25.46 25.89
C ARG A 376 12.02 -25.51 27.41
N ARG A 377 11.84 -24.36 28.07
CA ARG A 377 11.26 -24.30 29.42
C ARG A 377 9.75 -24.09 29.28
N ARG A 378 8.98 -25.16 29.53
CA ARG A 378 7.58 -25.07 29.92
C ARG A 378 7.54 -24.53 31.35
N ARG A 379 6.87 -23.40 31.59
CA ARG A 379 6.32 -23.09 32.92
C ARG A 379 4.88 -23.56 32.94
N ARG A 380 4.57 -24.43 33.89
CA ARG A 380 3.22 -24.79 34.32
C ARG A 380 2.63 -23.58 35.05
N SER A 381 1.39 -23.28 34.71
CA SER A 381 0.45 -22.54 35.56
C SER A 381 -0.43 -23.58 36.26
N GLU A 382 -0.35 -23.64 37.59
CA GLU A 382 -1.26 -24.41 38.44
C GLU A 382 -2.27 -23.46 39.08
N ASP A 383 -3.53 -23.92 39.04
CA ASP A 383 -4.65 -23.77 39.96
C ASP A 383 -5.00 -22.42 40.61
N LEU A 384 -6.20 -21.95 40.25
CA LEU A 384 -7.16 -21.41 41.22
C LEU A 384 -8.49 -22.13 41.05
N GLN A 385 -8.83 -22.91 42.07
CA GLN A 385 -10.07 -23.66 42.21
C GLN A 385 -11.26 -22.76 42.52
N GLN A 386 -12.36 -23.19 41.92
CA GLN A 386 -13.77 -22.94 42.15
C GLN A 386 -14.18 -22.74 43.62
N GLY A 387 -14.99 -21.70 43.86
CA GLY A 387 -15.92 -21.58 44.99
C GLY A 387 -17.36 -21.49 44.45
N ARG A 388 -18.22 -22.39 44.94
CA ARG A 388 -19.61 -22.65 44.52
C ARG A 388 -20.62 -21.84 45.39
N PRO A 389 -21.95 -21.98 45.25
CA PRO A 389 -22.87 -20.90 44.88
C PRO A 389 -23.77 -20.39 46.02
N GLN A 390 -24.46 -19.27 45.79
CA GLN A 390 -25.64 -18.88 46.56
C GLN A 390 -26.88 -18.80 45.67
N SER A 391 -28.01 -19.04 46.34
CA SER A 391 -29.29 -19.55 45.88
C SER A 391 -30.41 -18.51 45.93
N LEU A 392 -31.49 -18.78 45.15
CA LEU A 392 -32.90 -18.35 45.27
C LEU A 392 -33.34 -17.00 44.66
N PRO A 393 -34.66 -16.78 44.34
CA PRO A 393 -35.77 -17.73 44.22
C PRO A 393 -36.61 -17.61 42.91
N GLN A 394 -37.49 -18.59 42.77
CA GLN A 394 -38.57 -18.76 41.79
C GLN A 394 -39.55 -17.56 41.72
N ALA A 395 -39.99 -17.21 40.51
CA ALA A 395 -41.22 -16.47 40.26
C ALA A 395 -42.26 -17.37 39.57
N ARG A 396 -43.48 -17.32 40.11
CA ARG A 396 -44.64 -18.15 39.83
C ARG A 396 -45.28 -17.84 38.47
N ARG A 397 -45.95 -18.87 37.93
CA ARG A 397 -47.05 -18.77 36.95
C ARG A 397 -48.24 -18.01 37.55
N GLY A 398 -48.97 -17.27 36.73
CA GLY A 398 -50.33 -16.83 37.06
C GLY A 398 -50.98 -15.88 36.04
N ARG A 399 -51.79 -16.49 35.16
CA ARG A 399 -52.85 -15.94 34.27
C ARG A 399 -52.44 -15.18 33.02
#